data_AF-A0A101X8Y0-F1
#
_entry.id   AF-A0A101X8Y0-F1
#
_cell.length_a   1.000
_cell.length_b   1.000
_cell.length_c   1.000
_cell.angle_alpha   90.00
_cell.angle_beta   90.00
_cell.angle_gamma   90.00
#
_symmetry.space_group_name_H-M   'P 1'
#
loop_
_entity.id
_entity.type
_entity.pdbx_description
1 polymer ?
#
loop_
_entity_poly.entity_id
_entity_poly.type
_entity_poly.pdbx_seq_one_letter_code
_entity_poly.pdbx_strand_id
1 'polypeptide(L)'
;MYVVARILEALLEGERAAWRLAARARVNPRRLSQYLAVMEERGLVARDGEYYVATEKGADLYHQIREIIEQLTDADLQDAVRRRGKRK
;
A
#
# COMPACT_ATOMS: atom_id res chain seq x y z
N MET A 1 3.59 4.97 4.57
CA MET A 1 2.85 3.96 3.78
C MET A 1 3.22 2.56 4.22
N TYR A 2 2.24 1.78 4.69
CA TYR A 2 2.41 0.41 5.17
C TYR A 2 2.87 -0.53 4.03
N VAL A 3 3.59 -1.60 4.35
CA VAL A 3 4.17 -2.54 3.37
C VAL A 3 3.11 -3.10 2.41
N VAL A 4 1.96 -3.52 2.94
CA VAL A 4 0.83 -4.04 2.14
C VAL A 4 0.33 -3.00 1.13
N ALA A 5 0.18 -1.75 1.55
CA ALA A 5 -0.26 -0.68 0.66
C ALA A 5 0.74 -0.43 -0.49
N ARG A 6 2.05 -0.49 -0.21
CA ARG A 6 3.08 -0.36 -1.25
C ARG A 6 3.08 -1.53 -2.24
N ILE A 7 2.79 -2.74 -1.76
CA ILE A 7 2.68 -3.91 -2.63
C ILE A 7 1.46 -3.76 -3.54
N LEU A 8 0.29 -3.41 -2.97
CA LEU A 8 -0.93 -3.21 -3.73
C LEU A 8 -0.80 -2.07 -4.75
N GLU A 9 -0.23 -0.93 -4.36
CA GLU A 9 0.06 0.19 -5.26
C GLU A 9 0.92 -0.25 -6.44
N ALA A 10 2.03 -0.95 -6.18
CA ALA A 10 2.92 -1.41 -7.24
C ALA A 10 2.23 -2.39 -8.20
N LEU A 11 1.41 -3.31 -7.67
CA LEU A 11 0.64 -4.25 -8.50
C LEU A 11 -0.43 -3.54 -9.35
N LEU A 12 -1.11 -2.54 -8.78
CA LEU A 12 -2.11 -1.71 -9.48
C LEU A 12 -1.49 -0.85 -10.59
N GLU A 13 -0.24 -0.41 -10.41
CA GLU A 13 0.54 0.26 -11.46
C GLU A 13 1.09 -0.72 -12.53
N GLY A 14 0.82 -2.02 -12.39
CA GLY A 14 1.20 -3.05 -13.36
C GLY A 14 2.60 -3.64 -13.15
N GLU A 15 3.23 -3.44 -11.99
CA GLU A 15 4.49 -4.09 -11.69
C GLU A 15 4.30 -5.60 -11.47
N ARG A 16 5.02 -6.41 -12.25
CA ARG A 16 4.92 -7.88 -12.24
C ARG A 16 6.20 -8.55 -11.74
N ALA A 17 7.35 -7.87 -11.81
CA ALA A 17 8.61 -8.46 -11.44
C ALA A 17 8.79 -8.49 -9.92
N ALA A 18 8.99 -9.68 -9.35
CA ALA A 18 9.11 -9.88 -7.90
C ALA A 18 10.22 -9.04 -7.25
N TRP A 19 11.36 -8.84 -7.93
CA TRP A 19 12.45 -8.02 -7.41
C TRP A 19 12.10 -6.52 -7.36
N ARG A 20 11.33 -6.02 -8.35
CA ARG A 20 10.84 -4.63 -8.35
C ARG A 20 9.75 -4.42 -7.30
N LEU A 21 8.85 -5.39 -7.13
CA LEU A 21 7.87 -5.40 -6.04
C LEU A 21 8.56 -5.30 -4.67
N ALA A 22 9.61 -6.09 -4.45
CA ALA A 22 10.39 -6.07 -3.21
C ALA A 22 11.01 -4.69 -2.97
N ALA A 23 11.62 -4.09 -4.00
CA ALA A 23 12.21 -2.77 -3.94
C ALA A 23 11.18 -1.67 -3.63
N ARG A 24 10.04 -1.67 -4.34
CA ARG A 24 8.95 -0.68 -4.12
C ARG A 24 8.32 -0.81 -2.74
N ALA A 25 8.10 -2.05 -2.29
CA ALA A 25 7.60 -2.33 -0.94
C ALA A 25 8.61 -2.05 0.17
N ARG A 26 9.90 -1.89 -0.18
CA ARG A 26 11.05 -1.73 0.74
C ARG A 26 11.21 -2.91 1.69
N VAL A 27 11.10 -4.12 1.14
CA VAL A 27 11.30 -5.37 1.88
C VAL A 27 12.26 -6.28 1.13
N ASN A 28 12.92 -7.20 1.84
CA ASN A 28 13.72 -8.23 1.18
C ASN A 28 12.83 -9.29 0.51
N PRO A 29 13.37 -10.09 -0.44
CA PRO A 29 12.58 -11.07 -1.20
C PRO A 29 11.87 -12.10 -0.34
N ARG A 30 12.52 -12.61 0.72
CA ARG A 30 11.92 -13.59 1.64
C ARG A 30 10.67 -13.03 2.33
N ARG A 31 10.74 -11.79 2.81
CA ARG A 31 9.58 -11.11 3.41
C ARG A 31 8.51 -10.82 2.37
N LEU A 32 8.88 -10.41 1.16
CA LEU A 32 7.90 -10.21 0.08
C LEU A 32 7.07 -11.47 -0.15
N SER A 33 7.72 -12.64 -0.27
CA SER A 33 7.02 -13.91 -0.46
C SER A 33 6.03 -14.22 0.68
N GLN A 34 6.41 -13.94 1.93
CA GLN A 34 5.52 -14.10 3.08
C GLN A 34 4.31 -13.17 3.02
N TYR A 35 4.52 -11.90 2.63
CA TYR A 35 3.42 -10.96 2.44
C TYR A 35 2.49 -11.39 1.33
N LEU A 36 3.02 -11.77 0.17
CA LEU A 36 2.23 -12.22 -0.98
C LEU A 36 1.42 -13.47 -0.65
N ALA A 37 2.00 -14.45 0.07
CA ALA A 37 1.27 -15.64 0.52
C ALA A 37 0.06 -15.27 1.40
N VAL A 38 0.27 -14.42 2.42
CA VAL A 38 -0.83 -13.97 3.30
C VAL A 38 -1.86 -13.12 2.56
N MET A 39 -1.42 -12.30 1.60
CA MET A 39 -2.31 -11.48 0.79
C MET A 39 -3.13 -12.35 -0.18
N GLU A 40 -2.56 -13.42 -0.72
CA GLU A 40 -3.23 -14.41 -1.56
C GLU A 40 -4.26 -15.20 -0.74
N GLU A 41 -3.88 -15.71 0.44
CA GLU A 41 -4.80 -16.38 1.38
C GLU A 41 -6.00 -15.49 1.76
N ARG A 42 -5.81 -14.17 1.83
CA ARG A 42 -6.86 -13.20 2.15
C ARG A 42 -7.66 -12.74 0.93
N GLY A 43 -7.31 -13.22 -0.26
CA GLY A 43 -7.94 -12.82 -1.52
C GLY A 43 -7.71 -11.36 -1.88
N LEU A 44 -6.59 -10.76 -1.47
CA LEU A 44 -6.18 -9.40 -1.85
C LEU A 44 -5.40 -9.41 -3.16
N VAL A 45 -4.61 -10.46 -3.38
CA VAL A 45 -3.90 -10.70 -4.64
C VAL A 45 -4.23 -12.10 -5.15
N ALA A 46 -4.04 -12.31 -6.44
CA ALA A 46 -4.18 -13.62 -7.09
C ALA A 46 -2.99 -13.85 -8.02
N ARG A 47 -2.80 -15.09 -8.46
CA ARG A 47 -1.82 -15.42 -9.49
C ARG A 47 -2.42 -15.29 -10.90
N ASP A 48 -1.66 -14.66 -11.78
CA ASP A 48 -1.84 -14.64 -13.22
C ASP A 48 -0.60 -15.29 -13.86
N GLY A 49 -0.67 -16.61 -14.05
CA GLY A 49 0.48 -17.44 -14.42
C GLY A 49 1.58 -17.41 -13.35
N GLU A 50 2.75 -16.90 -13.71
CA GLU A 50 3.91 -16.76 -12.81
C GLU A 50 3.90 -15.45 -12.00
N TYR A 51 2.97 -14.54 -12.29
CA TYR A 51 2.92 -13.21 -11.70
C TYR A 51 1.80 -13.10 -10.66
N TYR A 52 1.92 -12.12 -9.77
CA TYR A 52 0.83 -11.70 -8.89
C TYR A 52 0.11 -10.50 -9.51
N VAL A 53 -1.20 -10.45 -9.31
CA VAL A 53 -2.06 -9.32 -9.66
C VAL A 53 -2.93 -8.94 -8.47
N ALA A 54 -3.23 -7.65 -8.33
CA ALA A 54 -4.21 -7.21 -7.34
C ALA A 54 -5.62 -7.66 -7.78
N THR A 55 -6.39 -8.18 -6.83
CA THR A 55 -7.82 -8.45 -7.03
C THR A 55 -8.62 -7.16 -6.84
N GLU A 56 -9.91 -7.17 -7.18
CA GLU A 56 -10.83 -6.06 -6.85
C GLU A 56 -10.81 -5.74 -5.35
N LYS A 57 -10.89 -6.77 -4.49
CA LYS A 57 -10.79 -6.61 -3.04
C LYS A 57 -9.46 -5.98 -2.59
N GLY A 58 -8.37 -6.32 -3.27
CA GLY A 58 -7.06 -5.71 -3.04
C GLY A 58 -7.03 -4.23 -3.43
N ALA A 59 -7.65 -3.89 -4.56
CA ALA A 59 -7.77 -2.51 -5.02
C ALA A 59 -8.60 -1.66 -4.05
N ASP A 60 -9.75 -2.17 -3.61
CA ASP A 60 -10.61 -1.49 -2.64
C ASP A 60 -9.88 -1.21 -1.32
N LEU A 61 -9.15 -2.21 -0.82
CA LEU A 61 -8.36 -2.05 0.40
C LEU A 61 -7.27 -0.98 0.23
N TYR A 62 -6.59 -0.94 -0.92
CA TYR A 62 -5.61 0.10 -1.20
C TYR A 62 -6.23 1.50 -1.18
N HIS A 63 -7.39 1.67 -1.80
CA HIS A 63 -8.12 2.93 -1.79
C HIS A 63 -8.53 3.36 -0.37
N GLN A 64 -9.06 2.44 0.44
CA GLN A 64 -9.39 2.72 1.84
C GLN A 64 -8.16 3.16 2.65
N ILE A 65 -7.02 2.45 2.49
CA ILE A 65 -5.78 2.82 3.18
C ILE A 65 -5.31 4.20 2.76
N ARG A 66 -5.38 4.51 1.46
CA ARG A 66 -4.97 5.80 0.91
C ARG A 66 -5.84 6.94 1.45
N GLU A 67 -7.15 6.76 1.45
CA GLU A 67 -8.09 7.74 1.99
C GLU A 67 -7.82 8.03 3.48
N ILE A 68 -7.59 6.99 4.29
CA ILE A 68 -7.25 7.15 5.70
C ILE A 68 -5.94 7.95 5.86
N ILE A 69 -4.93 7.68 5.04
CA ILE A 69 -3.65 8.40 5.09
C ILE A 69 -3.84 9.88 4.71
N GLU A 70 -4.62 10.16 3.67
CA GLU A 70 -4.93 11.52 3.22
C GLU A 70 -5.68 12.29 4.33
N GLN A 71 -6.70 11.68 4.94
CA GLN A 71 -7.45 12.27 6.06
C GLN A 71 -6.58 12.58 7.27
N LEU A 72 -5.66 11.66 7.64
CA LEU A 72 -4.73 11.89 8.76
C LEU A 72 -3.75 13.03 8.46
N THR A 73 -3.25 13.10 7.23
CA THR A 73 -2.30 14.13 6.82
C THR A 73 -2.97 15.51 6.81
N ASP A 74 -4.21 15.60 6.33
CA ASP A 74 -4.98 16.84 6.31
C ASP A 74 -5.34 17.31 7.72
N ALA A 75 -5.72 16.39 8.61
CA ALA A 75 -5.97 16.71 10.01
C ALA A 75 -4.71 17.28 10.70
N ASP A 76 -3.56 16.63 10.51
CA ASP A 76 -2.28 17.09 11.05
C ASP A 76 -1.88 18.48 10.52
N LEU A 77 -2.11 18.74 9.22
CA LEU A 77 -1.87 20.05 8.60
C LEU A 77 -2.78 21.14 9.19
N GLN A 78 -4.07 20.86 9.34
CA GLN A 78 -5.01 21.82 9.94
C GLN A 78 -4.65 22.17 11.38
N ASP A 79 -4.23 21.17 12.17
CA ASP A 79 -3.78 21.39 13.54
C ASP A 79 -2.48 22.19 13.62
N ALA A 80 -1.53 21.95 12.71
CA ALA A 80 -0.31 22.74 12.61
C ALA A 80 -0.61 24.22 12.28
N VAL A 81 -1.56 24.49 11.36
CA VAL A 81 -2.01 25.86 11.02
C VAL A 81 -2.70 26.53 12.22
N ARG A 82 -3.59 25.83 12.93
CA ARG A 82 -4.27 26.36 14.13
C ARG A 82 -3.29 26.76 15.23
N ARG A 83 -2.25 25.95 15.48
CA ARG A 83 -1.20 26.26 16.47
C ARG A 83 -0.37 27.49 16.08
N ARG A 84 -0.16 27.72 14.78
CA ARG A 84 0.57 28.89 14.26
C ARG A 84 -0.24 30.18 14.35
N GLY A 85 -1.56 30.11 14.17
CA GLY A 85 -2.46 31.27 14.26
C GLY A 85 -2.69 31.81 15.67
N LYS A 86 -2.57 30.98 16.72
CA LYS A 86 -2.73 31.39 18.13
C LYS A 86 -1.49 32.06 18.75
N ARG A 87 -0.38 32.16 18.02
CA ARG A 87 0.88 32.79 18.49
C ARG A 87 1.04 34.25 18.01
N LYS A 88 -0.01 34.87 17.49
CA LYS A 88 -0.04 36.29 17.12
C LYS A 88 -1.02 37.06 17.99
#